data_AF-A0A8B3RK84-F1
#
_entry.id   AF-A0A8B3RK84-F1
#
_cell.length_a   1.000
_cell.length_b   1.000
_cell.length_c   1.000
_cell.angle_alpha   90.00
_cell.angle_beta   90.00
_cell.angle_gamma   90.00
#
_symmetry.space_group_name_H-M   'P 1'
#
loop_
_entity.id
_entity.type
_entity.pdbx_description
1 polymer ?
#
loop_
_entity_poly.entity_id
_entity_poly.type
_entity_poly.pdbx_seq_one_letter_code
_entity_poly.pdbx_strand_id
1 'polypeptide(L)'
;MLHTARTTRISSAPARTPHLPHDCRRALALLLALCLAVCAGACGAASGTSATAAPTGGTNSAQGTVSVAMQPYVAEQMVLQRDAPITLSGLIARQDGEVDVSAITVTLTGDGTRRAGKATVKDNRFTATLDALPASETPYELTVAYGDQTVFHLNTVYIGDVFVASGQSNMELNYQQYYGTADRARRNLGSTFTLSDLPALVDDPGIHFIRAAHTTEGADFPVDSVMDGQWKACTGTDAQYLGYLPQLFAQRLRADEPHVPIGIIQTAWGGTPIRDHVPGGRIYKNHIAPLRGMRIAGVIWYQGCNDAWQLQNALDYEAQFSTLINDYRTVFEDPQMPFLYVQLARWGGAQYTQYVRQAQLDTLTDPNLKNTANLGMTVTIDTDKGTSSVIHPLGKDIIAARMASQWRAIRAHKAIPSGPLAATARRTGDGTAQLAFRNGTAQGLRAMKPDYSLSASADAVATATSQPVEGFEVADSSGEFHKATASINGDTVILRCPQVRAISQVRYLWAGEPHSDSLLYNASALPASPFILAVSR
;
A
#
# COMPACT_ATOMS: atom_id res chain seq x y z
N MET A 1 -51.44 46.43 -7.02
CA MET A 1 -51.27 46.63 -8.47
C MET A 1 -50.52 45.43 -9.02
N LEU A 2 -51.16 44.68 -9.91
CA LEU A 2 -50.59 43.55 -10.64
C LEU A 2 -49.49 44.03 -11.60
N HIS A 3 -48.44 43.24 -11.79
CA HIS A 3 -48.05 42.81 -13.14
C HIS A 3 -47.34 41.44 -13.13
N THR A 4 -47.86 40.58 -13.99
CA THR A 4 -47.52 39.20 -14.29
C THR A 4 -46.50 39.08 -15.43
N ALA A 5 -45.60 38.09 -15.37
CA ALA A 5 -45.09 37.36 -16.55
C ALA A 5 -44.35 36.09 -16.07
N ARG A 6 -44.99 34.92 -16.13
CA ARG A 6 -44.95 33.90 -17.20
C ARG A 6 -43.66 33.08 -17.24
N THR A 7 -43.80 31.88 -16.67
CA THR A 7 -43.05 30.64 -16.85
C THR A 7 -43.07 30.11 -18.28
N THR A 8 -41.91 29.64 -18.75
CA THR A 8 -41.78 28.66 -19.85
C THR A 8 -41.09 27.41 -19.32
N ARG A 9 -41.84 26.31 -19.22
CA ARG A 9 -41.32 24.96 -19.04
C ARG A 9 -40.83 24.46 -20.40
N ILE A 10 -39.59 23.98 -20.47
CA ILE A 10 -39.12 23.13 -21.55
C ILE A 10 -38.99 21.72 -20.97
N SER A 11 -39.79 20.82 -21.54
CA SER A 11 -39.73 19.38 -21.36
C SER A 11 -38.63 18.83 -22.28
N SER A 12 -37.65 18.11 -21.73
CA SER A 12 -36.78 17.21 -22.51
C SER A 12 -36.76 15.84 -21.87
N ALA A 13 -37.27 14.86 -22.62
CA ALA A 13 -37.22 13.43 -22.31
C ALA A 13 -35.77 12.92 -22.34
N PRO A 14 -35.43 11.83 -21.62
CA PRO A 14 -34.10 11.25 -21.68
C PRO A 14 -33.86 10.57 -23.03
N ALA A 15 -32.78 10.97 -23.70
CA ALA A 15 -32.30 10.32 -24.91
C ALA A 15 -31.75 8.93 -24.55
N ARG A 16 -32.29 7.90 -25.22
CA ARG A 16 -31.76 6.52 -25.20
C ARG A 16 -30.40 6.50 -25.90
N THR A 17 -29.37 6.03 -25.20
CA THR A 17 -28.09 5.63 -25.80
C THR A 17 -28.27 4.33 -26.59
N PRO A 18 -27.77 4.21 -27.83
CA PRO A 18 -27.82 2.95 -28.55
C PRO A 18 -26.78 1.99 -27.98
N HIS A 19 -27.23 0.78 -27.64
CA HIS A 19 -26.36 -0.36 -27.32
C HIS A 19 -25.57 -0.77 -28.57
N LEU A 20 -24.24 -0.79 -28.46
CA LEU A 20 -23.37 -1.50 -29.39
C LEU A 20 -23.41 -3.00 -29.05
N PRO A 21 -23.65 -3.90 -30.01
CA PRO A 21 -23.64 -5.34 -29.77
C PRO A 21 -22.22 -5.86 -29.51
N HIS A 22 -22.15 -6.97 -28.76
CA HIS A 22 -20.96 -7.58 -28.16
C HIS A 22 -19.87 -8.09 -29.12
N ASP A 23 -20.00 -7.92 -30.44
CA ASP A 23 -19.12 -8.55 -31.43
C ASP A 23 -18.00 -7.66 -32.00
N CYS A 24 -17.91 -6.37 -31.64
CA CYS A 24 -16.82 -5.51 -32.14
C CYS A 24 -15.50 -5.60 -31.35
N ARG A 25 -15.43 -6.33 -30.23
CA ARG A 25 -14.19 -6.47 -29.43
C ARG A 25 -13.26 -7.58 -29.92
N ARG A 26 -13.75 -8.52 -30.73
CA ARG A 26 -12.92 -9.60 -31.31
C ARG A 26 -12.14 -9.15 -32.54
N ALA A 27 -12.63 -8.16 -33.29
CA ALA A 27 -11.98 -7.69 -34.51
C ALA A 27 -10.75 -6.80 -34.26
N LEU A 28 -10.72 -6.04 -33.15
CA LEU A 28 -9.64 -5.08 -32.90
C LEU A 28 -8.34 -5.75 -32.38
N ALA A 29 -8.47 -6.91 -31.72
CA ALA A 29 -7.31 -7.69 -31.27
C ALA A 29 -6.60 -8.44 -32.41
N LEU A 30 -7.31 -8.81 -33.49
CA LEU A 30 -6.71 -9.46 -34.66
C LEU A 30 -5.99 -8.47 -35.60
N LEU A 31 -6.45 -7.22 -35.68
CA LEU A 31 -5.88 -6.23 -36.61
C LEU A 31 -4.53 -5.66 -36.13
N LEU A 32 -4.26 -5.61 -34.83
CA LEU A 32 -2.96 -5.13 -34.32
C LEU A 32 -1.83 -6.15 -34.50
N ALA A 33 -2.13 -7.44 -34.52
CA ALA A 33 -1.14 -8.51 -34.69
C ALA A 33 -0.66 -8.68 -36.14
N LEU A 34 -1.45 -8.22 -37.13
CA LEU A 34 -1.12 -8.39 -38.55
C LEU A 34 -0.22 -7.27 -39.12
N CYS A 35 -0.17 -6.09 -38.48
CA CYS A 35 0.62 -4.95 -38.98
C CYS A 35 2.12 -5.00 -38.64
N LEU A 36 2.56 -5.93 -37.80
CA LEU A 36 3.99 -6.09 -37.43
C LEU A 36 4.77 -7.07 -38.32
N ALA A 37 4.13 -7.72 -39.30
CA ALA A 37 4.76 -8.72 -40.16
C ALA A 37 5.06 -8.25 -41.60
N VAL A 38 4.81 -6.98 -41.96
CA VAL A 38 5.06 -6.46 -43.32
C VAL A 38 6.02 -5.27 -43.28
N CYS A 39 7.24 -5.50 -42.81
CA CYS A 39 8.38 -4.59 -43.01
C CYS A 39 9.71 -5.36 -42.91
N ALA A 40 9.91 -6.37 -43.76
CA ALA A 40 11.24 -6.89 -44.05
C ALA A 40 11.26 -7.55 -45.43
N GLY A 41 12.13 -7.07 -46.32
CA GLY A 41 12.54 -7.83 -47.51
C GLY A 41 12.31 -7.13 -48.85
N ALA A 42 13.15 -6.15 -49.17
CA ALA A 42 13.43 -5.80 -50.56
C ALA A 42 14.94 -5.58 -50.71
N CYS A 43 15.63 -6.56 -51.30
CA CYS A 43 16.83 -6.38 -52.13
C CYS A 43 17.36 -7.73 -52.65
N GLY A 44 17.57 -7.82 -53.97
CA GLY A 44 18.68 -8.56 -54.58
C GLY A 44 18.40 -9.96 -55.11
N ALA A 45 18.17 -10.06 -56.43
CA ALA A 45 18.19 -11.30 -57.20
C ALA A 45 19.61 -11.71 -57.62
N ALA A 46 19.89 -13.02 -57.71
CA ALA A 46 20.71 -13.63 -58.76
C ALA A 46 20.56 -15.16 -58.79
N SER A 47 20.58 -15.69 -60.00
CA SER A 47 20.25 -17.04 -60.47
C SER A 47 21.32 -18.12 -60.25
N GLY A 48 20.88 -19.38 -60.12
CA GLY A 48 21.71 -20.57 -60.35
C GLY A 48 20.88 -21.87 -60.33
N THR A 49 20.88 -22.62 -61.44
CA THR A 49 20.20 -23.91 -61.64
C THR A 49 21.02 -25.11 -61.15
N SER A 50 20.42 -26.08 -60.44
CA SER A 50 20.55 -27.54 -60.74
C SER A 50 19.83 -28.47 -59.73
N ALA A 51 19.15 -29.44 -60.34
CA ALA A 51 18.60 -30.76 -59.95
C ALA A 51 18.68 -31.34 -58.50
N THR A 52 17.48 -31.71 -58.03
CA THR A 52 17.03 -32.97 -57.39
C THR A 52 17.76 -33.58 -56.18
N ALA A 53 17.05 -33.61 -55.04
CA ALA A 53 16.79 -34.83 -54.25
C ALA A 53 15.52 -34.61 -53.40
N ALA A 54 14.55 -35.51 -53.49
CA ALA A 54 13.34 -35.47 -52.68
C ALA A 54 13.65 -35.92 -51.25
N PRO A 55 13.29 -35.15 -50.20
CA PRO A 55 13.19 -35.69 -48.86
C PRO A 55 11.78 -36.27 -48.68
N THR A 56 11.77 -37.53 -48.27
CA THR A 56 10.64 -38.25 -47.69
C THR A 56 9.79 -37.35 -46.80
N GLY A 57 8.48 -37.32 -47.08
CA GLY A 57 7.49 -36.58 -46.31
C GLY A 57 7.44 -37.06 -44.87
N GLY A 58 8.15 -36.36 -43.99
CA GLY A 58 7.76 -36.23 -42.60
C GLY A 58 6.68 -35.15 -42.55
N THR A 59 5.48 -35.51 -42.10
CA THR A 59 4.46 -34.55 -41.69
C THR A 59 4.97 -33.82 -40.45
N ASN A 60 5.77 -32.76 -40.65
CA ASN A 60 5.85 -31.70 -39.66
C ASN A 60 4.46 -31.06 -39.64
N SER A 61 3.60 -31.53 -38.74
CA SER A 61 2.49 -30.72 -38.28
C SER A 61 3.11 -29.40 -37.81
N ALA A 62 2.89 -28.32 -38.56
CA ALA A 62 3.19 -26.99 -38.09
C ALA A 62 2.48 -26.85 -36.75
N GLN A 63 3.21 -26.96 -35.63
CA GLN A 63 2.67 -26.61 -34.32
C GLN A 63 2.21 -25.16 -34.45
N GLY A 64 0.90 -24.92 -34.33
CA GLY A 64 0.39 -23.56 -34.46
C GLY A 64 1.07 -22.65 -33.45
N THR A 65 1.37 -21.42 -33.87
CA THR A 65 2.08 -20.44 -33.05
C THR A 65 1.30 -20.20 -31.75
N VAL A 66 1.97 -20.41 -30.61
CA VAL A 66 1.44 -20.10 -29.29
C VAL A 66 1.98 -18.73 -28.87
N SER A 67 1.11 -17.87 -28.34
CA SER A 67 1.51 -16.61 -27.72
C SER A 67 1.18 -16.61 -26.24
N VAL A 68 2.09 -16.07 -25.44
CA VAL A 68 1.91 -15.81 -24.01
C VAL A 68 2.13 -14.33 -23.75
N ALA A 69 1.22 -13.72 -23.00
CA ALA A 69 1.38 -12.36 -22.48
C ALA A 69 1.27 -12.39 -20.96
N MET A 70 2.40 -12.21 -20.29
CA MET A 70 2.47 -12.07 -18.84
C MET A 70 1.96 -10.70 -18.39
N GLN A 71 1.60 -10.60 -17.11
CA GLN A 71 1.33 -9.29 -16.53
C GLN A 71 2.59 -8.40 -16.61
N PRO A 72 2.48 -7.09 -16.88
CA PRO A 72 3.63 -6.21 -17.06
C PRO A 72 4.59 -6.12 -15.85
N TYR A 73 4.12 -6.44 -14.64
CA TYR A 73 4.96 -6.51 -13.45
C TYR A 73 5.74 -7.82 -13.31
N VAL A 74 5.46 -8.84 -14.12
CA VAL A 74 6.27 -10.07 -14.19
C VAL A 74 7.42 -9.80 -15.15
N ALA A 75 8.52 -9.31 -14.59
CA ALA A 75 9.65 -8.78 -15.34
C ALA A 75 10.98 -9.10 -14.64
N GLU A 76 12.09 -8.83 -15.31
CA GLU A 76 13.43 -9.10 -14.77
C GLU A 76 13.63 -8.47 -13.38
N GLN A 77 14.40 -9.16 -12.55
CA GLN A 77 14.71 -8.80 -11.15
C GLN A 77 13.50 -8.79 -10.20
N MET A 78 12.38 -9.39 -10.60
CA MET A 78 11.21 -9.55 -9.73
C MET A 78 11.57 -10.36 -8.47
N VAL A 79 10.92 -10.04 -7.35
CA VAL A 79 10.91 -10.87 -6.14
C VAL A 79 9.58 -11.60 -6.05
N LEU A 80 9.63 -12.92 -5.85
CA LEU A 80 8.48 -13.77 -5.56
C LEU A 80 8.40 -14.06 -4.06
N GLN A 81 7.18 -14.18 -3.53
CA GLN A 81 6.96 -14.40 -2.11
C GLN A 81 7.50 -15.77 -1.65
N ARG A 82 8.37 -15.75 -0.64
CA ARG A 82 8.87 -16.93 0.06
C ARG A 82 7.81 -17.57 0.94
N ASP A 83 8.05 -18.82 1.33
CA ASP A 83 7.27 -19.59 2.32
C ASP A 83 5.77 -19.70 2.01
N ALA A 84 5.38 -19.42 0.75
CA ALA A 84 4.03 -19.57 0.22
C ALA A 84 4.11 -20.14 -1.21
N PRO A 85 3.08 -20.89 -1.67
CA PRO A 85 3.03 -21.34 -3.05
C PRO A 85 3.16 -20.18 -4.03
N ILE A 86 4.00 -20.34 -5.04
CA ILE A 86 4.26 -19.30 -6.04
C ILE A 86 3.20 -19.42 -7.14
N THR A 87 2.42 -18.36 -7.35
CA THR A 87 1.41 -18.30 -8.40
C THR A 87 1.87 -17.36 -9.51
N LEU A 88 1.86 -17.84 -10.75
CA LEU A 88 2.13 -17.06 -11.96
C LEU A 88 0.97 -17.18 -12.93
N SER A 89 0.60 -16.08 -13.58
CA SER A 89 -0.50 -16.08 -14.54
C SER A 89 -0.21 -15.17 -15.73
N GLY A 90 -0.68 -15.59 -16.90
CA GLY A 90 -0.61 -14.83 -18.14
C GLY A 90 -1.74 -15.20 -19.08
N LEU A 91 -2.02 -14.33 -20.03
CA LEU A 91 -2.86 -14.68 -21.17
C LEU A 91 -2.10 -15.67 -22.05
N ILE A 92 -2.82 -16.64 -22.61
CA ILE A 92 -2.28 -17.61 -23.55
C ILE A 92 -3.27 -17.82 -24.69
N ALA A 93 -2.77 -17.83 -25.91
CA ALA A 93 -3.57 -18.09 -27.09
C ALA A 93 -2.81 -19.00 -28.05
N ARG A 94 -3.57 -19.85 -28.74
CA ARG A 94 -3.10 -20.66 -29.85
C ARG A 94 -3.79 -20.21 -31.13
N GLN A 95 -3.02 -20.06 -32.20
CA GLN A 95 -3.56 -19.66 -33.50
C GLN A 95 -4.43 -20.74 -34.15
N ASP A 96 -4.20 -22.01 -33.83
CA ASP A 96 -4.76 -23.17 -34.50
C ASP A 96 -5.84 -23.91 -33.71
N GLY A 97 -6.24 -23.43 -32.53
CA GLY A 97 -7.28 -24.08 -31.74
C GLY A 97 -7.24 -23.75 -30.26
N GLU A 98 -7.75 -24.67 -29.45
CA GLU A 98 -7.77 -24.57 -27.99
C GLU A 98 -6.38 -24.79 -27.39
N VAL A 99 -6.13 -24.16 -26.24
CA VAL A 99 -4.90 -24.34 -25.48
C VAL A 99 -4.92 -25.70 -24.77
N ASP A 100 -4.09 -26.64 -25.21
CA ASP A 100 -3.80 -27.86 -24.45
C ASP A 100 -2.97 -27.50 -23.21
N VAL A 101 -3.59 -27.62 -22.03
CA VAL A 101 -2.99 -27.33 -20.72
C VAL A 101 -1.82 -28.25 -20.38
N SER A 102 -1.82 -29.49 -20.89
CA SER A 102 -0.77 -30.48 -20.59
C SER A 102 0.57 -30.12 -21.23
N ALA A 103 0.55 -29.26 -22.25
CA ALA A 103 1.73 -28.72 -22.90
C ALA A 103 2.34 -27.53 -22.13
N ILE A 104 1.63 -26.90 -21.18
CA ILE A 104 2.15 -25.74 -20.44
C ILE A 104 3.08 -26.21 -19.33
N THR A 105 4.34 -25.78 -19.38
CA THR A 105 5.29 -25.98 -18.28
C THR A 105 5.80 -24.63 -17.80
N VAL A 106 5.74 -24.38 -16.50
CA VAL A 106 6.35 -23.21 -15.87
C VAL A 106 7.43 -23.70 -14.92
N THR A 107 8.66 -23.23 -15.08
CA THR A 107 9.79 -23.68 -14.25
C THR A 107 10.59 -22.54 -13.65
N LEU A 108 11.03 -22.74 -12.41
CA LEU A 108 12.11 -22.00 -11.79
C LEU A 108 13.36 -22.87 -11.75
N THR A 109 14.45 -22.38 -12.34
CA THR A 109 15.76 -23.05 -12.34
C THR A 109 16.77 -22.15 -11.66
N GLY A 110 17.35 -22.62 -10.57
CA GLY A 110 18.33 -21.90 -9.74
C GLY A 110 18.90 -22.90 -8.75
N ASP A 111 19.76 -22.50 -7.82
CA ASP A 111 20.19 -23.32 -6.67
C ASP A 111 20.61 -24.80 -6.95
N GLY A 112 21.01 -25.12 -8.20
CA GLY A 112 21.28 -26.49 -8.65
C GLY A 112 20.04 -27.36 -8.88
N THR A 113 18.83 -26.81 -8.79
CA THR A 113 17.56 -27.54 -8.98
C THR A 113 16.68 -26.89 -10.04
N ARG A 114 15.79 -27.71 -10.61
CA ARG A 114 14.73 -27.28 -11.53
C ARG A 114 13.38 -27.67 -10.95
N ARG A 115 12.54 -26.68 -10.70
CA ARG A 115 11.22 -26.86 -10.10
C ARG A 115 10.16 -26.50 -11.11
N ALA A 116 9.16 -27.36 -11.28
CA ALA A 116 8.08 -27.16 -12.25
C ALA A 116 6.74 -26.96 -11.55
N GLY A 117 5.92 -26.06 -12.08
CA GLY A 117 4.57 -25.79 -11.61
C GLY A 117 3.50 -26.56 -12.34
N LYS A 118 2.34 -26.72 -11.68
CA LYS A 118 1.13 -27.25 -12.29
C LYS A 118 0.33 -26.11 -12.91
N ALA A 119 -0.04 -26.24 -14.18
CA ALA A 119 -0.83 -25.24 -14.89
C ALA A 119 -2.33 -25.62 -14.95
N THR A 120 -3.18 -24.60 -14.92
CA THR A 120 -4.59 -24.67 -15.29
C THR A 120 -4.86 -23.58 -16.33
N VAL A 121 -5.89 -23.76 -17.16
CA VAL A 121 -6.31 -22.74 -18.14
C VAL A 121 -7.80 -22.47 -17.98
N LYS A 122 -8.16 -21.20 -17.92
CA LYS A 122 -9.55 -20.73 -17.93
C LYS A 122 -9.63 -19.40 -18.66
N ASP A 123 -10.59 -19.24 -19.56
CA ASP A 123 -10.83 -17.99 -20.31
C ASP A 123 -9.56 -17.42 -20.96
N ASN A 124 -8.78 -18.29 -21.64
CA ASN A 124 -7.48 -17.96 -22.27
C ASN A 124 -6.44 -17.37 -21.31
N ARG A 125 -6.56 -17.65 -20.02
CA ARG A 125 -5.57 -17.32 -18.99
C ARG A 125 -5.06 -18.61 -18.38
N PHE A 126 -3.74 -18.78 -18.38
CA PHE A 126 -3.13 -19.83 -17.60
C PHE A 126 -2.82 -19.34 -16.19
N THR A 127 -2.86 -20.26 -15.24
CA THR A 127 -2.34 -20.06 -13.88
C THR A 127 -1.48 -21.26 -13.54
N ALA A 128 -0.20 -21.00 -13.26
CA ALA A 128 0.75 -22.00 -12.79
C ALA A 128 1.02 -21.81 -11.30
N THR A 129 1.00 -22.91 -10.55
CA THR A 129 1.37 -22.93 -9.13
C THR A 129 2.62 -23.79 -8.95
N LEU A 130 3.66 -23.20 -8.36
CA LEU A 130 4.89 -23.87 -7.94
C LEU A 130 4.90 -24.00 -6.42
N ASP A 131 5.64 -24.99 -5.93
CA ASP A 131 5.83 -25.18 -4.49
C ASP A 131 6.53 -23.98 -3.84
N ALA A 132 6.27 -23.80 -2.54
CA ALA A 132 6.88 -22.74 -1.76
C ALA A 132 8.41 -22.89 -1.70
N LEU A 133 9.10 -21.76 -1.73
CA LEU A 133 10.55 -21.70 -1.61
C LEU A 133 10.96 -20.83 -0.42
N PRO A 134 12.04 -21.19 0.29
CA PRO A 134 12.63 -20.29 1.28
C PRO A 134 13.25 -19.07 0.58
N ALA A 135 13.48 -18.00 1.34
CA ALA A 135 14.24 -16.85 0.83
C ALA A 135 15.61 -17.27 0.29
N SER A 136 16.02 -16.63 -0.80
CA SER A 136 17.33 -16.86 -1.40
C SER A 136 17.79 -15.64 -2.19
N GLU A 137 19.03 -15.23 -1.97
CA GLU A 137 19.73 -14.25 -2.82
C GLU A 137 20.27 -14.88 -4.11
N THR A 138 20.21 -16.21 -4.25
CA THR A 138 20.53 -16.88 -5.51
C THR A 138 19.42 -16.61 -6.51
N PRO A 139 19.72 -16.04 -7.69
CA PRO A 139 18.72 -15.80 -8.70
C PRO A 139 18.24 -17.11 -9.33
N TYR A 140 16.98 -17.10 -9.75
CA TYR A 140 16.33 -18.15 -10.52
C TYR A 140 15.99 -17.65 -11.91
N GLU A 141 16.17 -18.51 -12.90
CA GLU A 141 15.59 -18.37 -14.24
C GLU A 141 14.12 -18.81 -14.18
N LEU A 142 13.21 -17.97 -14.70
CA LEU A 142 11.80 -18.30 -14.86
C LEU A 142 11.51 -18.58 -16.33
N THR A 143 11.04 -19.78 -16.63
CA THR A 143 10.69 -20.20 -17.99
C THR A 143 9.22 -20.59 -18.06
N VAL A 144 8.50 -20.07 -19.05
CA VAL A 144 7.20 -20.62 -19.48
C VAL A 144 7.41 -21.24 -20.85
N ALA A 145 7.08 -22.52 -20.95
CA ALA A 145 7.17 -23.30 -22.18
C ALA A 145 5.79 -23.88 -22.57
N TYR A 146 5.60 -24.08 -23.87
CA TYR A 146 4.47 -24.78 -24.46
C TYR A 146 5.00 -25.93 -25.33
N GLY A 147 4.89 -27.16 -24.84
CA GLY A 147 5.63 -28.30 -25.39
C GLY A 147 7.14 -28.04 -25.25
N ASP A 148 7.85 -28.15 -26.37
CA ASP A 148 9.30 -27.89 -26.41
C ASP A 148 9.66 -26.42 -26.67
N GLN A 149 8.67 -25.56 -26.95
CA GLN A 149 8.89 -24.15 -27.25
C GLN A 149 8.90 -23.29 -25.98
N THR A 150 9.99 -22.55 -25.73
CA THR A 150 9.98 -21.48 -24.73
C THR A 150 9.20 -20.28 -25.28
N VAL A 151 8.19 -19.83 -24.54
CA VAL A 151 7.27 -18.74 -24.93
C VAL A 151 7.41 -17.49 -24.05
N PHE A 152 8.04 -17.62 -22.88
CA PHE A 152 8.44 -16.50 -22.03
C PHE A 152 9.62 -16.91 -21.14
N HIS A 153 10.54 -15.99 -20.89
CA HIS A 153 11.75 -16.24 -20.12
C HIS A 153 12.19 -14.98 -19.35
N LEU A 154 12.55 -15.14 -18.09
CA LEU A 154 13.30 -14.16 -17.29
C LEU A 154 14.58 -14.82 -16.78
N ASN A 155 15.70 -14.11 -16.87
CA ASN A 155 16.99 -14.59 -16.40
C ASN A 155 17.13 -14.50 -14.88
N THR A 156 16.50 -13.50 -14.27
CA THR A 156 16.71 -13.17 -12.86
C THR A 156 15.38 -12.94 -12.15
N VAL A 157 15.05 -13.88 -11.25
CA VAL A 157 13.96 -13.79 -10.29
C VAL A 157 14.48 -14.19 -8.91
N TYR A 158 14.12 -13.44 -7.88
CA TYR A 158 14.51 -13.70 -6.50
C TYR A 158 13.34 -14.28 -5.69
N ILE A 159 13.66 -14.96 -4.59
CA ILE A 159 12.66 -15.43 -3.62
C ILE A 159 12.86 -14.68 -2.31
N GLY A 160 11.83 -13.99 -1.82
CA GLY A 160 11.94 -13.07 -0.70
C GLY A 160 10.59 -12.62 -0.13
N ASP A 161 10.56 -11.51 0.62
CA ASP A 161 9.30 -10.94 1.11
C ASP A 161 8.81 -9.85 0.16
N VAL A 162 7.56 -9.95 -0.31
CA VAL A 162 6.97 -9.01 -1.26
C VAL A 162 5.91 -8.15 -0.56
N PHE A 163 6.03 -6.83 -0.64
CA PHE A 163 5.06 -5.90 -0.08
C PHE A 163 4.43 -5.02 -1.15
N VAL A 164 3.15 -4.71 -0.99
CA VAL A 164 2.47 -3.68 -1.77
C VAL A 164 2.47 -2.37 -0.98
N ALA A 165 3.12 -1.35 -1.51
CA ALA A 165 3.16 0.00 -0.93
C ALA A 165 2.08 0.87 -1.57
N SER A 166 0.96 1.04 -0.86
CA SER A 166 -0.27 1.67 -1.37
C SER A 166 -0.70 2.88 -0.54
N GLY A 167 -1.62 3.67 -1.08
CA GLY A 167 -2.11 4.91 -0.46
C GLY A 167 -1.86 6.14 -1.32
N GLN A 168 -1.35 7.22 -0.73
CA GLN A 168 -1.13 8.49 -1.42
C GLN A 168 0.29 9.04 -1.21
N SER A 169 0.44 10.36 -1.33
CA SER A 169 1.71 11.07 -1.40
C SER A 169 2.69 10.77 -0.26
N ASN A 170 2.24 10.53 0.98
CA ASN A 170 3.17 10.19 2.07
C ASN A 170 3.75 8.77 1.99
N MET A 171 3.11 7.84 1.27
CA MET A 171 3.70 6.54 0.90
C MET A 171 4.57 6.66 -0.36
N GLU A 172 4.13 7.50 -1.31
CA GLU A 172 4.77 7.67 -2.62
C GLU A 172 6.03 8.56 -2.61
N LEU A 173 6.12 9.49 -1.66
CA LEU A 173 7.09 10.58 -1.58
C LEU A 173 8.52 10.09 -1.86
N ASN A 174 9.05 10.41 -3.03
CA ASN A 174 10.40 10.05 -3.49
C ASN A 174 11.15 11.28 -3.98
N TYR A 175 12.49 11.18 -4.04
CA TYR A 175 13.35 12.29 -4.42
C TYR A 175 12.98 12.85 -5.79
N GLN A 176 12.91 12.01 -6.83
CA GLN A 176 12.73 12.50 -8.19
C GLN A 176 11.40 13.23 -8.39
N GLN A 177 10.32 12.67 -7.86
CA GLN A 177 8.97 13.17 -8.12
C GLN A 177 8.62 14.40 -7.27
N TYR A 178 9.19 14.52 -6.06
CA TYR A 178 8.82 15.58 -5.12
C TYR A 178 9.93 16.61 -4.87
N TYR A 179 11.18 16.31 -5.20
CA TYR A 179 12.34 17.19 -4.93
C TYR A 179 13.28 17.36 -6.13
N GLY A 180 13.16 16.55 -7.19
CA GLY A 180 14.08 16.54 -8.35
C GLY A 180 14.12 17.81 -9.21
N THR A 181 13.29 18.82 -8.92
CA THR A 181 13.40 20.16 -9.52
C THR A 181 13.28 21.23 -8.45
N ALA A 182 13.88 22.41 -8.66
CA ALA A 182 13.82 23.53 -7.71
C ALA A 182 12.37 23.91 -7.33
N ASP A 183 11.44 23.85 -8.29
CA ASP A 183 10.03 24.17 -8.07
C ASP A 183 9.29 23.11 -7.25
N ARG A 184 9.64 21.83 -7.43
CA ARG A 184 9.09 20.73 -6.63
C ARG A 184 9.64 20.79 -5.22
N ALA A 185 10.96 20.95 -5.07
CA ALA A 185 11.62 21.11 -3.79
C ALA A 185 11.02 22.29 -3.00
N ARG A 186 10.95 23.49 -3.59
CA ARG A 186 10.37 24.68 -2.95
C ARG A 186 8.94 24.48 -2.47
N ARG A 187 8.10 23.74 -3.20
CA ARG A 187 6.71 23.46 -2.79
C ARG A 187 6.60 22.46 -1.65
N ASN A 188 7.45 21.43 -1.62
CA ASN A 188 7.34 20.34 -0.65
C ASN A 188 8.14 20.60 0.65
N LEU A 189 9.25 21.34 0.56
CA LEU A 189 10.06 21.75 1.72
C LEU A 189 9.41 22.89 2.50
N GLY A 190 8.71 23.80 1.80
CA GLY A 190 8.27 25.07 2.38
C GLY A 190 9.47 25.89 2.88
N SER A 191 9.33 26.52 4.05
CA SER A 191 10.43 27.18 4.77
C SER A 191 10.90 26.38 5.99
N THR A 192 10.52 25.10 6.07
CA THR A 192 10.57 24.31 7.30
C THR A 192 11.84 23.48 7.41
N PHE A 193 12.37 22.98 6.28
CA PHE A 193 13.59 22.19 6.20
C PHE A 193 14.19 22.29 4.80
N THR A 194 15.36 21.70 4.60
CA THR A 194 16.16 21.76 3.38
C THR A 194 16.33 20.38 2.75
N LEU A 195 16.90 20.32 1.54
CA LEU A 195 17.18 19.04 0.87
C LEU A 195 18.15 18.15 1.66
N SER A 196 19.06 18.72 2.45
CA SER A 196 19.99 17.95 3.29
C SER A 196 19.34 17.31 4.51
N ASP A 197 18.13 17.72 4.85
CA ASP A 197 17.36 17.14 5.97
C ASP A 197 16.51 15.94 5.53
N LEU A 198 16.42 15.68 4.21
CA LEU A 198 15.75 14.50 3.69
C LEU A 198 16.49 13.22 4.14
N PRO A 199 15.78 12.11 4.37
CA PRO A 199 16.44 10.83 4.61
C PRO A 199 17.43 10.50 3.48
N ALA A 200 18.57 9.93 3.83
CA ALA A 200 19.47 9.37 2.83
C ALA A 200 18.73 8.30 2.01
N LEU A 201 19.01 8.28 0.70
CA LEU A 201 18.52 7.21 -0.17
C LEU A 201 19.14 5.89 0.26
N VAL A 202 18.34 4.83 0.20
CA VAL A 202 18.83 3.48 0.51
C VAL A 202 19.70 2.98 -0.64
N ASP A 203 20.79 2.31 -0.30
CA ASP A 203 21.71 1.65 -1.24
C ASP A 203 21.86 0.19 -0.84
N ASP A 204 20.89 -0.65 -1.24
CA ASP A 204 20.87 -2.09 -0.96
C ASP A 204 20.39 -2.86 -2.20
N PRO A 205 21.27 -3.66 -2.84
CA PRO A 205 20.92 -4.41 -4.04
C PRO A 205 19.94 -5.57 -3.79
N GLY A 206 19.71 -5.96 -2.52
CA GLY A 206 18.71 -6.97 -2.15
C GLY A 206 17.29 -6.42 -2.03
N ILE A 207 17.10 -5.12 -2.22
CA ILE A 207 15.77 -4.48 -2.27
C ILE A 207 15.45 -4.20 -3.73
N HIS A 208 14.39 -4.80 -4.24
CA HIS A 208 13.90 -4.57 -5.60
C HIS A 208 12.52 -3.92 -5.55
N PHE A 209 12.22 -3.09 -6.54
CA PHE A 209 10.90 -2.48 -6.63
C PHE A 209 10.41 -2.34 -8.06
N ILE A 210 9.10 -2.28 -8.17
CA ILE A 210 8.39 -1.83 -9.35
C ILE A 210 7.33 -0.82 -8.93
N ARG A 211 7.08 0.19 -9.77
CA ARG A 211 6.07 1.19 -9.50
C ARG A 211 5.07 1.29 -10.64
N ALA A 212 3.82 1.50 -10.27
CA ALA A 212 2.77 1.78 -11.21
C ALA A 212 2.80 3.25 -11.66
N ALA A 213 2.43 3.49 -12.91
CA ALA A 213 2.24 4.83 -13.47
C ALA A 213 0.95 5.47 -12.94
N HIS A 214 0.93 6.80 -13.01
CA HIS A 214 -0.23 7.64 -12.77
C HIS A 214 -1.19 7.70 -13.97
N THR A 215 -1.64 6.53 -14.41
CA THR A 215 -2.66 6.39 -15.45
C THR A 215 -3.69 5.35 -15.05
N THR A 216 -4.91 5.53 -15.52
CA THR A 216 -6.00 4.56 -15.35
C THR A 216 -6.46 4.00 -16.69
N GLU A 217 -5.62 4.13 -17.71
CA GLU A 217 -5.80 3.57 -19.04
C GLU A 217 -5.29 2.13 -19.06
N GLY A 218 -6.11 1.20 -19.54
CA GLY A 218 -5.80 -0.24 -19.55
C GLY A 218 -6.12 -0.96 -18.24
N ALA A 219 -6.18 -2.29 -18.28
CA ALA A 219 -6.58 -3.14 -17.14
C ALA A 219 -5.47 -4.07 -16.62
N ASP A 220 -4.25 -3.98 -17.17
CA ASP A 220 -3.16 -4.93 -16.94
C ASP A 220 -2.00 -4.29 -16.16
N PHE A 221 -2.26 -3.65 -15.01
CA PHE A 221 -1.25 -2.98 -14.17
C PHE A 221 -0.31 -2.03 -14.93
N PRO A 222 -0.59 -0.72 -14.97
CA PRO A 222 0.24 0.21 -15.74
C PRO A 222 1.59 0.41 -15.06
N VAL A 223 2.65 -0.26 -15.54
CA VAL A 223 4.02 -0.04 -15.04
C VAL A 223 4.51 1.33 -15.50
N ASP A 224 5.17 2.06 -14.60
CA ASP A 224 5.77 3.35 -14.94
C ASP A 224 6.94 3.17 -15.92
N SER A 225 7.00 4.00 -16.96
CA SER A 225 8.05 3.97 -17.97
C SER A 225 9.46 4.10 -17.37
N VAL A 226 9.59 4.71 -16.20
CA VAL A 226 10.87 4.82 -15.51
C VAL A 226 11.46 3.46 -15.11
N MET A 227 10.62 2.43 -15.02
CA MET A 227 11.04 1.06 -14.70
C MET A 227 11.76 0.38 -15.87
N ASP A 228 11.64 0.91 -17.09
CA ASP A 228 12.32 0.39 -18.29
C ASP A 228 12.16 -1.12 -18.49
N GLY A 229 10.93 -1.61 -18.27
CA GLY A 229 10.58 -3.02 -18.47
C GLY A 229 11.12 -4.01 -17.43
N GLN A 230 11.65 -3.55 -16.29
CA GLN A 230 12.19 -4.42 -15.23
C GLN A 230 11.93 -3.88 -13.82
N TRP A 231 12.10 -4.73 -12.81
CA TRP A 231 12.23 -4.26 -11.43
C TRP A 231 13.60 -3.62 -11.26
N LYS A 232 13.65 -2.54 -10.47
CA LYS A 232 14.89 -1.84 -10.15
C LYS A 232 15.39 -2.24 -8.78
N ALA A 233 16.70 -2.44 -8.65
CA ALA A 233 17.35 -2.48 -7.35
C ALA A 233 17.30 -1.09 -6.69
N CYS A 234 17.14 -1.04 -5.37
CA CYS A 234 17.15 0.18 -4.58
C CYS A 234 18.59 0.62 -4.29
N THR A 235 19.31 0.97 -5.36
CA THR A 235 20.72 1.37 -5.31
C THR A 235 20.96 2.62 -6.15
N GLY A 236 21.94 3.43 -5.75
CA GLY A 236 22.38 4.61 -6.50
C GLY A 236 21.23 5.53 -6.96
N THR A 237 21.17 5.82 -8.28
CA THR A 237 20.15 6.70 -8.85
C THR A 237 18.75 6.08 -8.89
N ASP A 238 18.63 4.76 -8.89
CA ASP A 238 17.32 4.10 -8.98
C ASP A 238 16.50 4.25 -7.70
N ALA A 239 17.16 4.30 -6.53
CA ALA A 239 16.50 4.56 -5.25
C ALA A 239 15.71 5.88 -5.24
N GLN A 240 16.02 6.84 -6.12
CA GLN A 240 15.31 8.11 -6.22
C GLN A 240 13.84 7.99 -6.68
N TYR A 241 13.43 6.84 -7.22
CA TYR A 241 12.09 6.61 -7.78
C TYR A 241 11.13 5.86 -6.85
N LEU A 242 11.63 5.24 -5.79
CA LEU A 242 10.83 4.55 -4.76
C LEU A 242 10.52 5.52 -3.60
N GLY A 243 9.36 5.42 -2.97
CA GLY A 243 9.02 6.25 -1.81
C GLY A 243 9.99 6.07 -0.64
N TYR A 244 10.26 7.15 0.12
CA TYR A 244 11.16 7.08 1.29
C TYR A 244 10.65 6.10 2.35
N LEU A 245 9.34 6.07 2.62
CA LEU A 245 8.78 5.12 3.59
C LEU A 245 9.00 3.66 3.19
N PRO A 246 8.63 3.19 1.98
CA PRO A 246 8.91 1.82 1.56
C PRO A 246 10.41 1.50 1.51
N GLN A 247 11.26 2.43 1.08
CA GLN A 247 12.73 2.26 1.12
C GLN A 247 13.22 1.97 2.54
N LEU A 248 12.91 2.86 3.48
CA LEU A 248 13.38 2.77 4.86
C LEU A 248 12.77 1.56 5.57
N PHE A 249 11.52 1.19 5.24
CA PHE A 249 10.89 -0.03 5.76
C PHE A 249 11.65 -1.27 5.29
N ALA A 250 11.91 -1.40 4.00
CA ALA A 250 12.66 -2.53 3.44
C ALA A 250 14.10 -2.59 4.00
N GLN A 251 14.77 -1.44 4.15
CA GLN A 251 16.10 -1.36 4.77
C GLN A 251 16.08 -1.89 6.22
N ARG A 252 15.04 -1.57 7.00
CA ARG A 252 14.89 -2.13 8.35
C ARG A 252 14.71 -3.64 8.33
N LEU A 253 14.01 -4.20 7.35
CA LEU A 253 13.87 -5.66 7.23
C LEU A 253 15.20 -6.32 6.84
N ARG A 254 15.91 -5.77 5.86
CA ARG A 254 17.23 -6.23 5.42
C ARG A 254 18.30 -6.12 6.50
N ALA A 255 18.24 -5.11 7.36
CA ALA A 255 19.17 -4.97 8.48
C ALA A 255 19.11 -6.16 9.46
N ASP A 256 17.93 -6.76 9.62
CA ASP A 256 17.72 -7.91 10.51
C ASP A 256 17.90 -9.26 9.78
N GLU A 257 17.41 -9.36 8.55
CA GLU A 257 17.50 -10.55 7.70
C GLU A 257 18.21 -10.19 6.36
N PRO A 258 19.56 -9.98 6.38
CA PRO A 258 20.30 -9.47 5.22
C PRO A 258 20.44 -10.45 4.06
N HIS A 259 19.89 -11.65 4.17
CA HIS A 259 19.89 -12.69 3.12
C HIS A 259 18.51 -12.84 2.47
N VAL A 260 17.56 -11.97 2.81
CA VAL A 260 16.17 -12.04 2.34
C VAL A 260 15.96 -10.90 1.37
N PRO A 261 15.81 -11.17 0.06
CA PRO A 261 15.40 -10.15 -0.88
C PRO A 261 14.05 -9.54 -0.49
N ILE A 262 13.87 -8.24 -0.71
CA ILE A 262 12.62 -7.54 -0.46
C ILE A 262 12.09 -6.98 -1.78
N GLY A 263 10.88 -7.35 -2.15
CA GLY A 263 10.17 -6.80 -3.31
C GLY A 263 9.15 -5.75 -2.90
N ILE A 264 9.19 -4.55 -3.47
CA ILE A 264 8.16 -3.53 -3.25
C ILE A 264 7.38 -3.25 -4.55
N ILE A 265 6.07 -3.47 -4.53
CA ILE A 265 5.15 -3.04 -5.58
C ILE A 265 4.51 -1.72 -5.13
N GLN A 266 4.98 -0.60 -5.67
CA GLN A 266 4.44 0.72 -5.34
C GLN A 266 3.21 1.04 -6.19
N THR A 267 2.06 1.19 -5.53
CA THR A 267 0.78 1.59 -6.13
C THR A 267 0.26 2.92 -5.57
N ALA A 268 0.96 3.50 -4.59
CA ALA A 268 0.59 4.77 -3.98
C ALA A 268 0.55 5.91 -5.02
N TRP A 269 -0.51 6.71 -4.97
CA TRP A 269 -0.73 7.83 -5.90
C TRP A 269 -1.09 9.10 -5.13
N GLY A 270 -0.22 10.12 -5.20
CA GLY A 270 -0.41 11.42 -4.58
C GLY A 270 -1.75 12.10 -4.86
N GLY A 271 -2.36 12.63 -3.79
CA GLY A 271 -3.58 13.44 -3.89
C GLY A 271 -4.87 12.64 -4.10
N THR A 272 -4.87 11.33 -3.88
CA THR A 272 -6.04 10.49 -4.14
C THR A 272 -6.83 10.17 -2.86
N PRO A 273 -8.18 10.25 -2.90
CA PRO A 273 -9.05 9.86 -1.79
C PRO A 273 -9.21 8.34 -1.71
N ILE A 274 -9.63 7.82 -0.55
CA ILE A 274 -9.75 6.37 -0.36
C ILE A 274 -10.74 5.71 -1.32
N ARG A 275 -11.78 6.43 -1.78
CA ARG A 275 -12.75 5.95 -2.78
C ARG A 275 -12.13 5.53 -4.12
N ASP A 276 -10.94 6.02 -4.45
CA ASP A 276 -10.23 5.60 -5.66
C ASP A 276 -9.61 4.19 -5.50
N HIS A 277 -9.38 3.75 -4.26
CA HIS A 277 -8.67 2.52 -3.87
C HIS A 277 -9.59 1.37 -3.44
N VAL A 278 -10.90 1.58 -3.31
CA VAL A 278 -11.90 0.53 -3.06
C VAL A 278 -12.51 0.00 -4.37
N PRO A 279 -13.25 -1.13 -4.39
CA PRO A 279 -13.94 -1.58 -5.58
C PRO A 279 -14.82 -0.51 -6.22
N GLY A 280 -14.78 -0.44 -7.55
CA GLY A 280 -15.39 0.65 -8.33
C GLY A 280 -14.48 1.88 -8.47
N GLY A 281 -13.48 2.03 -7.60
CA GLY A 281 -12.43 3.03 -7.68
C GLY A 281 -11.44 2.76 -8.82
N ARG A 282 -10.92 3.85 -9.40
CA ARG A 282 -10.04 3.81 -10.57
C ARG A 282 -8.64 3.25 -10.29
N ILE A 283 -8.14 3.37 -9.05
CA ILE A 283 -6.84 2.81 -8.65
C ILE A 283 -7.01 1.35 -8.27
N TYR A 284 -8.07 0.99 -7.53
CA TYR A 284 -8.36 -0.42 -7.27
C TYR A 284 -8.39 -1.24 -8.55
N LYS A 285 -9.17 -0.78 -9.53
CA LYS A 285 -9.36 -1.49 -10.80
C LYS A 285 -8.06 -1.74 -11.56
N ASN A 286 -7.14 -0.78 -11.57
CA ASN A 286 -5.99 -0.79 -12.48
C ASN A 286 -4.65 -1.08 -11.78
N HIS A 287 -4.56 -0.90 -10.46
CA HIS A 287 -3.30 -1.02 -9.72
C HIS A 287 -3.33 -2.15 -8.69
N ILE A 288 -4.52 -2.58 -8.25
CA ILE A 288 -4.67 -3.62 -7.21
C ILE A 288 -5.29 -4.88 -7.77
N ALA A 289 -6.46 -4.79 -8.39
CA ALA A 289 -7.16 -5.94 -8.97
C ALA A 289 -6.31 -6.75 -9.99
N PRO A 290 -5.38 -6.17 -10.76
CA PRO A 290 -4.49 -6.93 -11.65
C PRO A 290 -3.41 -7.74 -10.92
N LEU A 291 -3.19 -7.50 -9.62
CA LEU A 291 -2.29 -8.28 -8.77
C LEU A 291 -2.97 -9.55 -8.22
N ARG A 292 -4.22 -9.82 -8.62
CA ARG A 292 -5.01 -10.95 -8.09
C ARG A 292 -4.27 -12.28 -8.24
N GLY A 293 -4.28 -13.06 -7.16
CA GLY A 293 -3.67 -14.39 -7.10
C GLY A 293 -2.16 -14.38 -6.84
N MET A 294 -1.51 -13.21 -6.87
CA MET A 294 -0.12 -13.07 -6.42
C MET A 294 -0.06 -13.28 -4.90
N ARG A 295 0.94 -14.03 -4.42
CA ARG A 295 1.24 -14.09 -2.98
C ARG A 295 2.17 -12.95 -2.60
N ILE A 296 1.88 -12.32 -1.45
CA ILE A 296 2.66 -11.23 -0.89
C ILE A 296 2.79 -11.41 0.63
N ALA A 297 3.84 -10.84 1.21
CA ALA A 297 4.06 -10.77 2.65
C ALA A 297 3.05 -9.85 3.33
N GLY A 298 2.65 -8.76 2.66
CA GLY A 298 1.60 -7.89 3.16
C GLY A 298 1.49 -6.55 2.44
N VAL A 299 0.62 -5.71 2.96
CA VAL A 299 0.38 -4.34 2.47
C VAL A 299 0.89 -3.35 3.50
N ILE A 300 1.59 -2.32 3.02
CA ILE A 300 1.88 -1.10 3.77
C ILE A 300 1.05 0.06 3.19
N TRP A 301 0.27 0.72 4.05
CA TRP A 301 -0.71 1.74 3.64
C TRP A 301 -0.48 3.07 4.36
N TYR A 302 -0.39 4.17 3.60
CA TYR A 302 -0.39 5.51 4.18
C TYR A 302 -1.24 6.49 3.34
N GLN A 303 -2.44 6.75 3.85
CA GLN A 303 -3.44 7.59 3.18
C GLN A 303 -4.40 8.23 4.17
N GLY A 304 -5.12 9.26 3.72
CA GLY A 304 -6.25 9.85 4.45
C GLY A 304 -6.24 11.38 4.39
N CYS A 305 -5.12 11.99 4.01
CA CYS A 305 -5.01 13.46 3.99
C CYS A 305 -5.98 14.09 2.98
N ASN A 306 -6.31 13.42 1.87
CA ASN A 306 -7.30 13.94 0.93
C ASN A 306 -8.73 13.90 1.52
N ASP A 307 -9.08 12.80 2.18
CA ASP A 307 -10.40 12.62 2.79
C ASP A 307 -10.65 13.59 3.96
N ALA A 308 -9.58 14.09 4.60
CA ALA A 308 -9.64 15.07 5.69
C ALA A 308 -10.08 16.49 5.28
N TRP A 309 -10.20 16.80 3.97
CA TRP A 309 -10.60 18.14 3.52
C TRP A 309 -12.10 18.40 3.62
N GLN A 310 -12.94 17.36 3.57
CA GLN A 310 -14.40 17.49 3.56
C GLN A 310 -15.00 16.59 4.63
N LEU A 311 -15.97 17.12 5.38
CA LEU A 311 -16.59 16.38 6.50
C LEU A 311 -17.15 15.03 6.05
N GLN A 312 -17.88 15.00 4.93
CA GLN A 312 -18.51 13.78 4.45
C GLN A 312 -17.47 12.69 4.15
N ASN A 313 -16.39 13.01 3.43
CA ASN A 313 -15.33 12.04 3.13
C ASN A 313 -14.65 11.54 4.41
N ALA A 314 -14.44 12.42 5.40
CA ALA A 314 -13.84 12.05 6.67
C ALA A 314 -14.75 11.12 7.49
N LEU A 315 -16.06 11.34 7.46
CA LEU A 315 -17.06 10.47 8.11
C LEU A 315 -17.23 9.13 7.39
N ASP A 316 -17.11 9.11 6.06
CA ASP A 316 -17.21 7.88 5.26
C ASP A 316 -15.91 7.04 5.27
N TYR A 317 -14.85 7.54 5.89
CA TYR A 317 -13.50 6.96 5.78
C TYR A 317 -13.43 5.55 6.38
N GLU A 318 -13.98 5.34 7.59
CA GLU A 318 -13.90 4.05 8.30
C GLU A 318 -14.52 2.92 7.47
N ALA A 319 -15.76 3.11 7.01
CA ALA A 319 -16.47 2.11 6.21
C ALA A 319 -15.74 1.78 4.89
N GLN A 320 -15.18 2.80 4.22
CA GLN A 320 -14.38 2.60 3.02
C GLN A 320 -13.06 1.90 3.32
N PHE A 321 -12.44 2.18 4.47
CA PHE A 321 -11.17 1.56 4.83
C PHE A 321 -11.34 0.09 5.20
N SER A 322 -12.40 -0.28 5.90
CA SER A 322 -12.76 -1.67 6.14
C SER A 322 -13.09 -2.42 4.85
N THR A 323 -13.78 -1.77 3.92
CA THR A 323 -14.02 -2.31 2.56
C THR A 323 -12.68 -2.57 1.84
N LEU A 324 -11.80 -1.57 1.81
CA LEU A 324 -10.48 -1.67 1.20
C LEU A 324 -9.68 -2.88 1.74
N ILE A 325 -9.58 -3.03 3.06
CA ILE A 325 -8.83 -4.12 3.69
C ILE A 325 -9.42 -5.48 3.30
N ASN A 326 -10.75 -5.62 3.36
CA ASN A 326 -11.45 -6.85 2.97
C ASN A 326 -11.21 -7.21 1.49
N ASP A 327 -11.22 -6.22 0.60
CA ASP A 327 -11.05 -6.45 -0.83
C ASP A 327 -9.60 -6.73 -1.20
N TYR A 328 -8.63 -6.06 -0.57
CA TYR A 328 -7.21 -6.36 -0.78
C TYR A 328 -6.92 -7.81 -0.35
N ARG A 329 -7.40 -8.24 0.82
CA ARG A 329 -7.32 -9.65 1.26
C ARG A 329 -7.96 -10.63 0.30
N THR A 330 -9.04 -10.22 -0.37
CA THR A 330 -9.70 -11.03 -1.40
C THR A 330 -8.85 -11.10 -2.69
N VAL A 331 -8.22 -9.99 -3.10
CA VAL A 331 -7.33 -9.93 -4.27
C VAL A 331 -6.12 -10.85 -4.09
N PHE A 332 -5.48 -10.82 -2.92
CA PHE A 332 -4.30 -11.64 -2.61
C PHE A 332 -4.64 -13.04 -2.08
N GLU A 333 -5.92 -13.39 -2.03
CA GLU A 333 -6.44 -14.69 -1.59
C GLU A 333 -5.91 -15.12 -0.21
N ASP A 334 -5.80 -14.15 0.69
CA ASP A 334 -5.31 -14.35 2.06
C ASP A 334 -6.18 -13.56 3.06
N PRO A 335 -7.09 -14.23 3.79
CA PRO A 335 -7.99 -13.59 4.75
C PRO A 335 -7.26 -13.05 6.00
N GLN A 336 -6.00 -13.44 6.23
CA GLN A 336 -5.15 -12.98 7.32
C GLN A 336 -3.95 -12.19 6.82
N MET A 337 -3.97 -11.75 5.54
CA MET A 337 -2.88 -10.99 4.96
C MET A 337 -2.50 -9.82 5.86
N PRO A 338 -1.21 -9.71 6.23
CA PRO A 338 -0.71 -8.59 7.01
C PRO A 338 -1.02 -7.26 6.36
N PHE A 339 -1.64 -6.37 7.11
CA PHE A 339 -2.03 -5.04 6.67
C PHE A 339 -1.55 -4.03 7.70
N LEU A 340 -0.45 -3.34 7.38
CA LEU A 340 0.17 -2.34 8.24
C LEU A 340 -0.16 -0.96 7.69
N TYR A 341 -0.70 -0.08 8.51
CA TYR A 341 -1.07 1.25 8.08
C TYR A 341 -0.66 2.34 9.05
N VAL A 342 -0.57 3.56 8.52
CA VAL A 342 -0.07 4.72 9.24
C VAL A 342 -1.24 5.65 9.61
N GLN A 343 -1.41 5.93 10.90
CA GLN A 343 -2.32 6.99 11.34
C GLN A 343 -1.78 8.35 10.90
N LEU A 344 -2.64 9.29 10.49
CA LEU A 344 -2.18 10.58 9.97
C LEU A 344 -1.28 11.34 10.98
N ALA A 345 -0.15 11.88 10.50
CA ALA A 345 0.78 12.67 11.29
C ALA A 345 0.25 14.08 11.57
N ARG A 346 0.82 14.80 12.55
CA ARG A 346 0.39 16.17 12.91
C ARG A 346 0.51 17.11 11.72
N TRP A 347 -0.61 17.72 11.35
CA TRP A 347 -0.66 18.72 10.29
C TRP A 347 -1.99 19.50 10.36
N GLY A 348 -1.89 20.83 10.37
CA GLY A 348 -3.05 21.71 10.57
C GLY A 348 -3.83 22.06 9.30
N GLY A 349 -3.36 21.63 8.12
CA GLY A 349 -3.89 22.15 6.85
C GLY A 349 -5.25 21.61 6.43
N ALA A 350 -5.70 20.47 6.94
CA ALA A 350 -7.02 19.91 6.63
C ALA A 350 -7.94 19.86 7.86
N GLN A 351 -9.15 20.42 7.71
CA GLN A 351 -10.11 20.70 8.79
C GLN A 351 -10.58 19.46 9.56
N TYR A 352 -10.66 18.30 8.90
CA TYR A 352 -11.26 17.08 9.46
C TYR A 352 -10.23 15.97 9.71
N THR A 353 -8.95 16.32 9.83
CA THR A 353 -7.85 15.35 10.07
C THR A 353 -8.09 14.47 11.31
N GLN A 354 -8.63 15.05 12.39
CA GLN A 354 -8.98 14.33 13.63
C GLN A 354 -10.05 13.26 13.42
N TYR A 355 -11.01 13.46 12.50
CA TYR A 355 -12.03 12.46 12.18
C TYR A 355 -11.42 11.30 11.41
N VAL A 356 -10.54 11.56 10.44
CA VAL A 356 -9.81 10.50 9.73
C VAL A 356 -8.89 9.73 10.66
N ARG A 357 -8.20 10.40 11.61
CA ARG A 357 -7.41 9.71 12.65
C ARG A 357 -8.25 8.79 13.51
N GLN A 358 -9.45 9.24 13.90
CA GLN A 358 -10.39 8.44 14.68
C GLN A 358 -10.84 7.22 13.88
N ALA A 359 -11.26 7.40 12.62
CA ALA A 359 -11.62 6.31 11.72
C ALA A 359 -10.48 5.29 11.55
N GLN A 360 -9.22 5.75 11.45
CA GLN A 360 -8.04 4.90 11.41
C GLN A 360 -7.84 4.09 12.70
N LEU A 361 -8.14 4.67 13.87
CA LEU A 361 -8.10 3.96 15.16
C LEU A 361 -9.25 2.94 15.28
N ASP A 362 -10.46 3.33 14.89
CA ASP A 362 -11.68 2.52 15.01
C ASP A 362 -11.66 1.31 14.08
N THR A 363 -11.07 1.47 12.88
CA THR A 363 -10.89 0.38 11.90
C THR A 363 -10.24 -0.86 12.52
N LEU A 364 -9.34 -0.73 13.51
CA LEU A 364 -8.73 -1.88 14.20
C LEU A 364 -9.75 -2.84 14.85
N THR A 365 -10.97 -2.37 15.11
CA THR A 365 -12.06 -3.10 15.75
C THR A 365 -13.38 -3.00 15.00
N ASP A 366 -13.38 -2.49 13.76
CA ASP A 366 -14.60 -2.31 12.99
C ASP A 366 -15.27 -3.68 12.72
N PRO A 367 -16.55 -3.87 13.13
CA PRO A 367 -17.28 -5.12 12.89
C PRO A 367 -17.50 -5.46 11.40
N ASN A 368 -17.28 -4.50 10.48
CA ASN A 368 -17.36 -4.74 9.04
C ASN A 368 -16.10 -5.43 8.49
N LEU A 369 -15.00 -5.50 9.25
CA LEU A 369 -13.84 -6.31 8.87
C LEU A 369 -14.17 -7.79 8.99
N LYS A 370 -13.88 -8.55 7.93
CA LYS A 370 -14.04 -10.02 7.94
C LYS A 370 -13.04 -10.71 8.88
N ASN A 371 -11.92 -10.05 9.16
CA ASN A 371 -10.86 -10.55 10.04
C ASN A 371 -10.02 -9.38 10.57
N THR A 372 -9.68 -9.37 11.85
CA THR A 372 -8.84 -8.34 12.48
C THR A 372 -7.41 -8.82 12.78
N ALA A 373 -7.10 -10.09 12.52
CA ALA A 373 -5.75 -10.62 12.65
C ALA A 373 -4.77 -9.88 11.73
N ASN A 374 -3.52 -9.76 12.15
CA ASN A 374 -2.42 -9.17 11.38
C ASN A 374 -2.69 -7.73 10.86
N LEU A 375 -3.55 -6.99 11.56
CA LEU A 375 -3.85 -5.59 11.28
C LEU A 375 -3.10 -4.70 12.28
N GLY A 376 -2.18 -3.87 11.78
CA GLY A 376 -1.33 -3.01 12.61
C GLY A 376 -1.45 -1.54 12.24
N MET A 377 -1.71 -0.68 13.23
CA MET A 377 -1.69 0.78 13.07
C MET A 377 -0.40 1.36 13.67
N THR A 378 0.35 2.13 12.88
CA THR A 378 1.48 2.94 13.33
C THR A 378 0.99 4.35 13.68
N VAL A 379 1.04 4.70 14.97
CA VAL A 379 0.76 6.06 15.46
C VAL A 379 1.96 6.96 15.14
N THR A 380 1.70 8.19 14.69
CA THR A 380 2.74 9.12 14.15
C THR A 380 2.68 10.52 14.72
N ILE A 381 1.98 10.72 15.83
CA ILE A 381 1.74 12.06 16.40
C ILE A 381 3.03 12.74 16.91
N ASP A 382 4.10 11.97 17.07
CA ASP A 382 5.42 12.35 17.58
C ASP A 382 6.54 12.24 16.52
N THR A 383 6.21 11.91 15.26
CA THR A 383 7.24 11.58 14.26
C THR A 383 7.53 12.72 13.28
N ASP A 384 6.99 13.92 13.49
CA ASP A 384 7.09 14.98 12.47
C ASP A 384 8.47 15.66 12.40
N LYS A 385 9.37 15.42 13.37
CA LYS A 385 10.71 16.07 13.44
C LYS A 385 10.64 17.61 13.31
N GLY A 386 9.58 18.22 13.86
CA GLY A 386 9.39 19.67 13.85
C GLY A 386 8.85 20.20 12.52
N THR A 387 8.38 19.31 11.64
CA THR A 387 7.90 19.64 10.30
C THR A 387 6.38 19.58 10.16
N SER A 388 5.63 19.65 11.27
CA SER A 388 4.16 19.63 11.28
C SER A 388 3.47 20.75 10.49
N SER A 389 4.20 21.80 10.09
CA SER A 389 3.67 22.85 9.21
C SER A 389 3.52 22.43 7.75
N VAL A 390 4.20 21.35 7.32
CA VAL A 390 4.08 20.81 5.96
C VAL A 390 3.29 19.51 5.95
N ILE A 391 2.66 19.22 4.80
CA ILE A 391 1.84 18.00 4.63
C ILE A 391 2.68 16.71 4.54
N HIS A 392 3.98 16.83 4.23
CA HIS A 392 4.92 15.72 4.06
C HIS A 392 6.02 15.78 5.12
N PRO A 393 5.76 15.31 6.36
CA PRO A 393 6.72 15.41 7.44
C PRO A 393 7.93 14.48 7.25
N LEU A 394 9.07 14.85 7.84
CA LEU A 394 10.36 14.20 7.63
C LEU A 394 10.52 12.81 8.25
N GLY A 395 9.86 12.48 9.37
CA GLY A 395 10.17 11.27 10.16
C GLY A 395 9.69 9.94 9.58
N LYS A 396 9.91 9.71 8.29
CA LYS A 396 9.65 8.43 7.60
C LYS A 396 10.51 7.29 8.14
N ASP A 397 11.69 7.59 8.65
CA ASP A 397 12.60 6.65 9.33
C ASP A 397 12.00 6.08 10.62
N ILE A 398 11.35 6.92 11.42
CA ILE A 398 10.68 6.52 12.66
C ILE A 398 9.45 5.66 12.34
N ILE A 399 8.66 6.08 11.36
CA ILE A 399 7.48 5.34 10.88
C ILE A 399 7.91 3.97 10.34
N ALA A 400 8.94 3.92 9.48
CA ALA A 400 9.48 2.68 8.92
C ALA A 400 9.95 1.70 10.00
N ALA A 401 10.66 2.17 11.02
CA ALA A 401 11.12 1.33 12.13
C ALA A 401 9.95 0.72 12.92
N ARG A 402 8.89 1.52 13.18
CA ARG A 402 7.66 1.03 13.84
C ARG A 402 6.94 -0.01 12.98
N MET A 403 6.76 0.25 11.69
CA MET A 403 6.12 -0.70 10.77
C MET A 403 6.93 -1.99 10.63
N ALA A 404 8.27 -1.90 10.56
CA ALA A 404 9.14 -3.08 10.53
C ALA A 404 9.01 -3.93 11.81
N SER A 405 8.92 -3.29 12.98
CA SER A 405 8.65 -3.98 14.24
C SER A 405 7.28 -4.68 14.25
N GLN A 406 6.25 -4.05 13.69
CA GLN A 406 4.92 -4.65 13.52
C GLN A 406 4.94 -5.86 12.60
N TRP A 407 5.62 -5.76 11.45
CA TRP A 407 5.82 -6.89 10.54
C TRP A 407 6.52 -8.07 11.22
N ARG A 408 7.65 -7.83 11.90
CA ARG A 408 8.41 -8.87 12.60
C ARG A 408 7.59 -9.58 13.67
N ALA A 409 6.76 -8.83 14.40
CA ALA A 409 5.86 -9.42 15.39
C ALA A 409 4.82 -10.35 14.73
N ILE A 410 4.22 -9.94 13.62
CA ILE A 410 3.29 -10.76 12.85
C ILE A 410 3.98 -12.05 12.37
N ARG A 411 5.16 -11.92 11.76
CA ARG A 411 5.98 -13.05 11.28
C ARG A 411 6.37 -14.02 12.39
N ALA A 412 6.59 -13.51 13.60
CA ALA A 412 6.91 -14.30 14.79
C ALA A 412 5.67 -14.81 15.56
N HIS A 413 4.45 -14.57 15.05
CA HIS A 413 3.18 -14.87 15.72
C HIS A 413 3.08 -14.27 17.14
N LYS A 414 3.59 -13.05 17.31
CA LYS A 414 3.56 -12.27 18.55
C LYS A 414 2.55 -11.13 18.47
N ALA A 415 2.22 -10.56 19.64
CA ALA A 415 1.40 -9.36 19.72
C ALA A 415 2.05 -8.20 18.93
N ILE A 416 1.26 -7.52 18.10
CA ILE A 416 1.71 -6.41 17.27
C ILE A 416 2.04 -5.21 18.17
N PRO A 417 3.28 -4.67 18.15
CA PRO A 417 3.64 -3.49 18.90
C PRO A 417 2.75 -2.29 18.56
N SER A 418 2.18 -1.68 19.59
CA SER A 418 1.39 -0.46 19.49
C SER A 418 1.54 0.37 20.76
N GLY A 419 1.34 1.68 20.65
CA GLY A 419 1.17 2.55 21.81
C GLY A 419 -0.19 2.35 22.46
N PRO A 420 -0.49 3.04 23.58
CA PRO A 420 -1.78 2.94 24.23
C PRO A 420 -2.94 3.25 23.27
N LEU A 421 -3.88 2.30 23.11
CA LEU A 421 -5.09 2.47 22.32
C LEU A 421 -6.28 2.55 23.25
N ALA A 422 -6.91 3.71 23.36
CA ALA A 422 -8.04 3.89 24.27
C ALA A 422 -9.19 2.95 23.87
N ALA A 423 -9.77 2.27 24.87
CA ALA A 423 -10.81 1.27 24.65
C ALA A 423 -12.13 1.66 25.31
N THR A 424 -12.08 2.12 26.56
CA THR A 424 -13.27 2.54 27.30
C THR A 424 -12.97 3.73 28.19
N ALA A 425 -14.00 4.52 28.42
CA ALA A 425 -14.02 5.56 29.44
C ALA A 425 -15.22 5.32 30.38
N ARG A 426 -15.02 5.46 31.69
CA ARG A 426 -16.08 5.33 32.68
C ARG A 426 -16.02 6.47 33.68
N ARG A 427 -17.16 7.07 34.00
CA ARG A 427 -17.24 8.06 35.07
C ARG A 427 -17.03 7.37 36.42
N THR A 428 -16.14 7.90 37.25
CA THR A 428 -15.83 7.34 38.57
C THR A 428 -16.28 8.24 39.72
N GLY A 429 -16.72 9.46 39.42
CA GLY A 429 -17.29 10.41 40.36
C GLY A 429 -17.57 11.76 39.69
N ASP A 430 -17.98 12.74 40.48
CA ASP A 430 -18.18 14.11 40.00
C ASP A 430 -16.88 14.69 39.44
N GLY A 431 -16.93 15.13 38.19
CA GLY A 431 -15.78 15.68 37.48
C GLY A 431 -14.63 14.70 37.28
N THR A 432 -14.86 13.39 37.40
CA THR A 432 -13.81 12.37 37.31
C THR A 432 -14.21 11.21 36.39
N ALA A 433 -13.29 10.82 35.50
CA ALA A 433 -13.44 9.65 34.63
C ALA A 433 -12.15 8.83 34.62
N GLN A 434 -12.27 7.52 34.45
CA GLN A 434 -11.17 6.60 34.23
C GLN A 434 -11.16 6.14 32.77
N LEU A 435 -9.99 6.20 32.15
CA LEU A 435 -9.69 5.64 30.84
C LEU A 435 -8.98 4.30 31.00
N ALA A 436 -9.44 3.31 30.25
CA ALA A 436 -8.76 2.03 30.07
C ALA A 436 -8.42 1.81 28.59
N PHE A 437 -7.33 1.09 28.36
CA PHE A 437 -6.76 0.86 27.04
C PHE A 437 -6.92 -0.60 26.63
N ARG A 438 -6.75 -0.87 25.34
CA ARG A 438 -6.78 -2.23 24.80
C ARG A 438 -5.69 -3.07 25.45
N ASN A 439 -6.00 -4.35 25.70
CA ASN A 439 -5.08 -5.26 26.36
C ASN A 439 -3.72 -5.31 25.63
N GLY A 440 -2.63 -5.27 26.39
CA GLY A 440 -1.26 -5.27 25.88
C GLY A 440 -0.75 -3.93 25.35
N THR A 441 -1.56 -2.87 25.31
CA THR A 441 -1.14 -1.58 24.73
C THR A 441 -0.69 -0.54 25.76
N ALA A 442 -1.09 -0.69 27.02
CA ALA A 442 -0.86 0.31 28.08
C ALA A 442 0.12 -0.12 29.18
N GLN A 443 0.86 -1.21 29.00
CA GLN A 443 1.83 -1.63 30.01
C GLN A 443 2.88 -0.53 30.24
N GLY A 444 3.04 -0.11 31.50
CA GLY A 444 4.03 0.89 31.90
C GLY A 444 3.76 2.27 31.32
N LEU A 445 2.51 2.74 31.40
CA LEU A 445 2.14 4.10 31.03
C LEU A 445 3.04 5.15 31.69
N ARG A 446 3.44 6.15 30.92
CA ARG A 446 4.26 7.26 31.39
C ARG A 446 4.07 8.51 30.54
N ALA A 447 4.34 9.65 31.16
CA ALA A 447 4.46 10.93 30.47
C ALA A 447 5.85 11.01 29.80
N MET A 448 5.89 11.36 28.51
CA MET A 448 7.14 11.66 27.82
C MET A 448 7.00 12.90 26.95
N LYS A 449 8.08 13.67 26.85
CA LYS A 449 8.22 14.81 25.96
C LYS A 449 8.73 14.33 24.60
N PRO A 450 7.94 14.48 23.51
CA PRO A 450 8.41 14.16 22.17
C PRO A 450 9.61 15.00 21.77
N ASP A 451 10.53 14.41 21.02
CA ASP A 451 11.61 15.11 20.34
C ASP A 451 11.17 15.49 18.93
N TYR A 452 10.87 16.77 18.73
CA TYR A 452 10.54 17.34 17.43
C TYR A 452 11.76 17.96 16.73
N SER A 453 12.99 17.61 17.13
CA SER A 453 14.19 18.05 16.42
C SER A 453 14.42 17.23 15.13
N LEU A 454 15.22 17.77 14.22
CA LEU A 454 15.67 17.05 13.02
C LEU A 454 16.50 15.79 13.36
N SER A 455 17.12 15.76 14.54
CA SER A 455 17.89 14.62 15.05
C SER A 455 17.06 13.51 15.68
N ALA A 456 15.75 13.70 15.88
CA ALA A 456 14.88 12.67 16.42
C ALA A 456 15.00 11.38 15.59
N SER A 457 14.94 10.23 16.25
CA SER A 457 15.09 8.92 15.61
C SER A 457 14.17 7.89 16.27
N ALA A 458 14.07 6.69 15.68
CA ALA A 458 13.24 5.63 16.24
C ALA A 458 13.63 5.23 17.67
N ASP A 459 14.92 5.33 18.00
CA ASP A 459 15.47 4.96 19.31
C ASP A 459 15.42 6.12 20.33
N ALA A 460 15.19 7.34 19.86
CA ALA A 460 15.19 8.56 20.66
C ALA A 460 14.08 9.54 20.23
N VAL A 461 12.84 9.04 20.11
CA VAL A 461 11.68 9.84 19.67
C VAL A 461 11.06 10.69 20.78
N ALA A 462 11.34 10.35 22.04
CA ALA A 462 10.82 11.07 23.20
C ALA A 462 11.69 10.83 24.45
N THR A 463 11.59 11.73 25.42
CA THR A 463 12.29 11.65 26.71
C THR A 463 11.30 11.63 27.87
N ALA A 464 11.55 10.85 28.91
CA ALA A 464 10.68 10.82 30.09
C ALA A 464 10.59 12.20 30.76
N THR A 465 9.42 12.56 31.25
CA THR A 465 9.18 13.84 31.94
C THR A 465 8.34 13.63 33.20
N SER A 466 8.52 14.51 34.19
CA SER A 466 7.67 14.58 35.38
C SER A 466 6.45 15.48 35.20
N GLN A 467 6.34 16.16 34.05
CA GLN A 467 5.17 16.98 33.75
C GLN A 467 3.93 16.09 33.59
N PRO A 468 2.76 16.51 34.10
CA PRO A 468 1.51 15.79 33.86
C PRO A 468 1.26 15.58 32.36
N VAL A 469 0.54 14.52 32.01
CA VAL A 469 0.14 14.31 30.61
C VAL A 469 -0.83 15.41 30.20
N GLU A 470 -0.58 16.00 29.04
CA GLU A 470 -1.38 17.09 28.45
C GLU A 470 -2.32 16.57 27.36
N GLY A 471 -3.15 17.44 26.80
CA GLY A 471 -3.94 17.13 25.60
C GLY A 471 -5.27 16.42 25.84
N PHE A 472 -5.65 16.16 27.11
CA PHE A 472 -6.98 15.65 27.45
C PHE A 472 -8.02 16.76 27.61
N GLU A 473 -9.18 16.54 27.03
CA GLU A 473 -10.36 17.38 27.19
C GLU A 473 -11.60 16.51 27.46
N VAL A 474 -12.54 17.03 28.24
CA VAL A 474 -13.79 16.34 28.60
C VAL A 474 -14.98 17.26 28.40
N ALA A 475 -16.13 16.68 28.09
CA ALA A 475 -17.39 17.38 27.95
C ALA A 475 -18.51 16.66 28.70
N ASP A 476 -19.56 17.39 29.06
CA ASP A 476 -20.84 16.81 29.46
C ASP A 476 -21.76 16.65 28.22
N SER A 477 -23.06 16.48 28.45
CA SER A 477 -24.05 16.33 27.38
C SER A 477 -24.20 17.56 26.48
N SER A 478 -23.67 18.74 26.85
CA SER A 478 -23.64 19.91 25.99
C SER A 478 -22.68 19.76 24.81
N GLY A 479 -21.65 18.92 24.95
CA GLY A 479 -20.55 18.80 23.98
C GLY A 479 -19.52 19.94 24.05
N GLU A 480 -19.60 20.83 25.03
CA GLU A 480 -18.55 21.83 25.29
C GLU A 480 -17.35 21.16 25.98
N PHE A 481 -16.18 21.18 25.32
CA PHE A 481 -14.98 20.52 25.80
C PHE A 481 -14.11 21.46 26.65
N HIS A 482 -13.75 20.99 27.84
CA HIS A 482 -12.86 21.66 28.78
C HIS A 482 -11.60 20.83 29.01
N LYS A 483 -10.46 21.49 29.18
CA LYS A 483 -9.20 20.81 29.53
C LYS A 483 -9.38 20.02 30.84
N ALA A 484 -8.86 18.80 30.85
CA ALA A 484 -8.84 17.93 32.03
C ALA A 484 -7.40 17.69 32.47
N THR A 485 -7.17 17.59 33.77
CA THR A 485 -5.91 17.06 34.29
C THR A 485 -5.94 15.54 34.24
N ALA A 486 -4.78 14.95 33.95
CA ALA A 486 -4.63 13.50 33.84
C ALA A 486 -3.58 12.98 34.84
N SER A 487 -3.90 11.90 35.53
CA SER A 487 -2.95 11.13 36.34
C SER A 487 -2.91 9.67 35.89
N ILE A 488 -1.70 9.11 35.82
CA ILE A 488 -1.49 7.71 35.46
C ILE A 488 -1.65 6.86 36.72
N ASN A 489 -2.45 5.80 36.63
CA ASN A 489 -2.66 4.84 37.70
C ASN A 489 -2.56 3.41 37.14
N GLY A 490 -1.36 2.83 37.25
CA GLY A 490 -1.03 1.57 36.58
C GLY A 490 -1.21 1.69 35.07
N ASP A 491 -2.01 0.78 34.50
CA ASP A 491 -2.33 0.76 33.07
C ASP A 491 -3.60 1.58 32.73
N THR A 492 -4.04 2.46 33.63
CA THR A 492 -5.20 3.35 33.44
C THR A 492 -4.82 4.82 33.58
N VAL A 493 -5.66 5.71 33.06
CA VAL A 493 -5.54 7.16 33.26
C VAL A 493 -6.79 7.69 33.95
N ILE A 494 -6.61 8.46 35.03
CA ILE A 494 -7.68 9.16 35.73
C ILE A 494 -7.70 10.61 35.25
N LEU A 495 -8.85 11.04 34.76
CA LEU A 495 -9.11 12.40 34.32
C LEU A 495 -9.91 13.16 35.36
N ARG A 496 -9.58 14.43 35.57
CA ARG A 496 -10.33 15.33 36.46
C ARG A 496 -10.61 16.67 35.79
N CYS A 497 -11.86 17.10 35.82
CA CYS A 497 -12.30 18.43 35.38
C CYS A 497 -13.43 18.94 36.30
N PRO A 498 -13.13 19.80 37.30
CA PRO A 498 -14.14 20.31 38.22
C PRO A 498 -15.26 21.13 37.55
N GLN A 499 -15.01 21.67 36.36
CA GLN A 499 -15.99 22.44 35.57
C GLN A 499 -17.07 21.54 34.96
N VAL A 500 -16.77 20.26 34.71
CA VAL A 500 -17.64 19.30 34.02
C VAL A 500 -18.02 18.20 35.00
N ARG A 501 -19.08 18.39 35.81
CA ARG A 501 -19.46 17.40 36.84
C ARG A 501 -19.84 16.04 36.27
N ALA A 502 -20.65 16.03 35.20
CA ALA A 502 -21.17 14.83 34.58
C ALA A 502 -20.46 14.54 33.25
N ILE A 503 -19.17 14.19 33.33
CA ILE A 503 -18.36 13.82 32.14
C ILE A 503 -19.09 12.72 31.35
N SER A 504 -19.36 13.00 30.07
CA SER A 504 -20.03 12.09 29.12
C SER A 504 -19.16 11.79 27.89
N GLN A 505 -18.13 12.61 27.63
CA GLN A 505 -17.20 12.45 26.52
C GLN A 505 -15.78 12.80 26.96
N VAL A 506 -14.80 12.11 26.41
CA VAL A 506 -13.36 12.37 26.58
C VAL A 506 -12.71 12.38 25.21
N ARG A 507 -11.78 13.30 24.99
CA ARG A 507 -10.91 13.29 23.81
C ARG A 507 -9.45 13.57 24.20
N TYR A 508 -8.53 13.08 23.38
CA TYR A 508 -7.09 13.22 23.54
C TYR A 508 -6.44 13.66 22.23
N LEU A 509 -5.69 14.75 22.25
CA LEU A 509 -4.99 15.33 21.09
C LEU A 509 -5.92 15.52 19.87
N TRP A 510 -7.17 15.94 20.11
CA TRP A 510 -8.24 16.06 19.10
C TRP A 510 -8.13 17.35 18.27
N ALA A 511 -7.07 17.45 17.48
CA ALA A 511 -6.85 18.52 16.51
C ALA A 511 -6.07 17.99 15.31
N GLY A 512 -6.05 18.72 14.18
CA GLY A 512 -5.18 18.37 13.05
C GLY A 512 -3.70 18.40 13.44
N GLU A 513 -3.30 19.48 14.12
CA GLU A 513 -1.97 19.72 14.67
C GLU A 513 -2.04 19.94 16.19
N PRO A 514 -2.13 18.87 17.01
CA PRO A 514 -2.18 19.02 18.46
C PRO A 514 -0.80 19.41 19.00
N HIS A 515 -0.73 20.46 19.82
CA HIS A 515 0.50 20.91 20.47
C HIS A 515 0.45 20.56 21.96
N SER A 516 1.37 19.72 22.41
CA SER A 516 1.51 19.31 23.82
C SER A 516 2.96 18.89 24.07
N ASP A 517 3.52 19.30 25.20
CA ASP A 517 4.91 19.05 25.58
C ASP A 517 5.07 17.75 26.35
N SER A 518 3.97 17.15 26.81
CA SER A 518 3.94 15.91 27.59
C SER A 518 2.82 15.00 27.08
N LEU A 519 3.19 13.96 26.32
CA LEU A 519 2.24 12.98 25.78
C LEU A 519 2.26 11.68 26.59
N LEU A 520 1.19 10.89 26.46
CA LEU A 520 1.11 9.55 27.02
C LEU A 520 1.85 8.52 26.15
N TYR A 521 2.74 7.75 26.75
CA TYR A 521 3.47 6.64 26.13
C TYR A 521 3.37 5.37 26.98
N ASN A 522 3.69 4.21 26.41
CA ASN A 522 3.85 2.95 27.15
C ASN A 522 5.34 2.60 27.44
N ALA A 523 5.57 1.41 28.00
CA ALA A 523 6.89 0.87 28.31
C ALA A 523 7.80 0.70 27.08
N SER A 524 7.24 0.62 25.89
CA SER A 524 7.99 0.51 24.63
C SER A 524 8.25 1.86 23.96
N ALA A 525 7.99 2.98 24.65
CA ALA A 525 8.13 4.33 24.12
C ALA A 525 7.32 4.56 22.82
N LEU A 526 6.13 3.94 22.73
CA LEU A 526 5.16 4.20 21.68
C LEU A 526 4.05 5.14 22.19
N PRO A 527 3.71 6.21 21.46
CA PRO A 527 2.74 7.20 21.90
C PRO A 527 1.31 6.68 21.82
N ALA A 528 0.45 7.17 22.71
CA ALA A 528 -0.98 6.93 22.64
C ALA A 528 -1.58 7.54 21.36
N SER A 529 -2.49 6.81 20.73
CA SER A 529 -3.24 7.31 19.58
C SER A 529 -4.20 8.44 19.99
N PRO A 530 -4.33 9.54 19.22
CA PRO A 530 -5.42 10.49 19.42
C PRO A 530 -6.79 9.83 19.29
N PHE A 531 -7.75 10.27 20.11
CA PHE A 531 -9.10 9.69 20.11
C PHE A 531 -10.19 10.64 20.61
N ILE A 532 -11.44 10.29 20.37
CA ILE A 532 -12.64 10.72 21.10
C ILE A 532 -13.43 9.47 21.52
N LEU A 533 -13.95 9.45 22.76
CA LEU A 533 -14.72 8.35 23.31
C LEU A 533 -15.91 8.86 24.12
N ALA A 534 -17.03 8.14 24.04
CA ALA A 534 -18.12 8.28 24.98
C ALA A 534 -17.74 7.69 26.35
N VAL A 535 -18.29 8.27 27.41
CA VAL A 535 -18.03 7.88 28.80
C VAL A 535 -19.25 7.18 29.36
N SER A 536 -19.04 5.91 29.72
CA SER A 536 -20.05 5.08 30.38
C SER A 536 -20.26 5.48 31.84
N ARG A 537 -21.42 5.11 32.40
CA ARG A 537 -21.83 5.46 33.77
C ARG A 537 -21.17 4.63 34.86
#